data_AF-A0A0P0NWM9-F1
#
_entry.id   AF-A0A0P0NWM9-F1
#
_cell.length_a   1.000
_cell.length_b   1.000
_cell.length_c   1.000
_cell.angle_alpha   90.00
_cell.angle_beta   90.00
_cell.angle_gamma   90.00
#
_symmetry.space_group_name_H-M   'P 1'
#
loop_
_entity.id
_entity.type
_entity.pdbx_description
1 polymer ?
#
loop_
_entity_poly.entity_id
_entity_poly.type
_entity_poly.pdbx_seq_one_letter_code
_entity_poly.pdbx_strand_id
1 'polypeptide(L)'
;MAGKLPKACIIGAGCSGFTTAKRLKDYGIPYDCFEISDDIGGNWYFKNPNGLSACYESLHIDTSKWRLAFEDFPVPAEWPDFPHHAQLLQYFKDYVAHFGLRETITFNTRVETARRTDDGLWAVTLSTGETRFYDVLFVCNGHHWDPRIPDYPGEFDGVAFHAHAYSDPFDPIDMRGKNVVVVGMGNSAMDIASELAQRPIAKTLWVSARRGVWVFPKYLNGKPADKSALPAWMPRKLGLALTRKVLKKTIGRMEDYGLPKPDHEPLEAHPSVSGEFLTRAGCGDIKFKPAIQALEGPNVRFADGSVEQVDAIVFATGYKISFPFFDDPAIQPGDDHCFPLFKRMMKPDVPNLFFMGLAQPLPTLVNFAEQQAKLAAAYLAGTYAPPPADEMDRITTRDEERHLGQFYASARHTIQVDFNVYCADLKKEITKGEKRAKAAGNRLPVAARAAAPA
;
A
#
# COMPACT_ATOMS: atom_id res chain seq x y z
N MET A 1 38.36 10.17 11.21
CA MET A 1 37.23 10.53 12.09
C MET A 1 35.98 10.50 11.25
N ALA A 2 34.99 9.67 11.57
CA ALA A 2 33.71 9.71 10.86
C ALA A 2 33.05 11.07 11.14
N GLY A 3 32.72 11.83 10.10
CA GLY A 3 32.07 13.13 10.23
C GLY A 3 30.69 13.00 10.89
N LYS A 4 30.14 14.11 11.38
CA LYS A 4 28.76 14.19 11.90
C LYS A 4 27.78 13.66 10.83
N LEU A 5 26.90 12.73 11.22
CA LEU A 5 25.86 12.18 10.35
C LEU A 5 24.67 13.15 10.20
N PRO A 6 23.96 13.14 9.04
CA PRO A 6 22.83 14.03 8.80
C PRO A 6 21.65 13.75 9.74
N LYS A 7 20.92 14.79 10.15
CA LYS A 7 19.69 14.66 10.94
C LYS A 7 18.48 14.43 10.03
N ALA A 8 17.73 13.36 10.27
CA ALA A 8 16.56 12.99 9.50
C ALA A 8 15.24 13.35 10.20
N CYS A 9 14.18 13.58 9.41
CA CYS A 9 12.79 13.60 9.87
C CYS A 9 12.04 12.43 9.23
N ILE A 10 11.27 11.68 10.02
CA ILE A 10 10.39 10.60 9.56
C ILE A 10 8.93 11.03 9.78
N ILE A 11 8.14 11.08 8.71
CA ILE A 11 6.71 11.39 8.75
C ILE A 11 5.89 10.08 8.78
N GLY A 12 5.32 9.74 9.94
CA GLY A 12 4.47 8.58 10.17
C GLY A 12 5.21 7.39 10.82
N ALA A 13 4.51 6.67 11.70
CA ALA A 13 4.99 5.51 12.45
C ALA A 13 4.19 4.22 12.15
N GLY A 14 3.69 4.09 10.92
CA GLY A 14 3.30 2.78 10.37
C GLY A 14 4.51 1.87 10.11
N CYS A 15 4.27 0.70 9.49
CA CYS A 15 5.35 -0.25 9.18
C CYS A 15 6.51 0.35 8.38
N SER A 16 6.25 1.30 7.48
CA SER A 16 7.32 2.05 6.79
C SER A 16 8.15 2.92 7.73
N GLY A 17 7.51 3.61 8.67
CA GLY A 17 8.15 4.54 9.60
C GLY A 17 9.03 3.84 10.62
N PHE A 18 8.47 2.88 11.37
CA PHE A 18 9.22 2.25 12.46
C PHE A 18 10.36 1.34 11.94
N THR A 19 10.22 0.73 10.76
CA THR A 19 11.32 -0.04 10.14
C THR A 19 12.44 0.87 9.65
N THR A 20 12.10 2.07 9.15
CA THR A 20 13.06 3.13 8.83
C THR A 20 13.77 3.62 10.09
N ALA A 21 13.03 3.96 11.15
CA ALA A 21 13.57 4.38 12.44
C ALA A 21 14.53 3.34 13.04
N LYS A 22 14.15 2.05 12.99
CA LYS A 22 15.00 0.93 13.42
C LYS A 22 16.34 0.95 12.71
N ARG A 23 16.33 1.07 11.38
CA ARG A 23 17.55 1.03 10.59
C ARG A 23 18.41 2.29 10.78
N LEU A 24 17.81 3.48 10.90
CA LEU A 24 18.55 4.69 11.22
C LEU A 24 19.22 4.58 12.60
N LYS A 25 18.51 4.03 13.59
CA LYS A 25 19.04 3.74 14.94
C LYS A 25 20.23 2.77 14.89
N ASP A 26 20.12 1.66 14.14
CA ASP A 26 21.21 0.68 13.97
C ASP A 26 22.50 1.34 13.44
N TYR A 27 22.38 2.39 12.62
CA TYR A 27 23.51 3.12 12.01
C TYR A 27 23.93 4.37 12.79
N GLY A 28 23.27 4.68 13.92
CA GLY A 28 23.54 5.88 14.71
C GLY A 28 23.20 7.19 13.99
N ILE A 29 22.33 7.15 12.97
CA ILE A 29 21.87 8.34 12.24
C ILE A 29 20.81 9.03 13.12
N PRO A 30 20.99 10.32 13.50
CA PRO A 30 20.02 11.02 14.34
C PRO A 30 18.72 11.29 13.58
N TYR A 31 17.58 11.06 14.22
CA TYR A 31 16.27 11.32 13.61
C TYR A 31 15.23 11.78 14.63
N ASP A 32 14.25 12.53 14.14
CA ASP A 32 12.97 12.73 14.82
C ASP A 32 11.88 11.98 14.01
N CYS A 33 10.97 11.28 14.68
CA CYS A 33 9.84 10.60 14.04
C CYS A 33 8.53 11.13 14.61
N PHE A 34 7.64 11.60 13.74
CA PHE A 34 6.35 12.18 14.13
C PHE A 34 5.20 11.30 13.65
N GLU A 35 4.30 10.96 14.57
CA GLU A 35 3.07 10.21 14.31
C GLU A 35 1.87 11.06 14.71
N ILE A 36 0.89 11.14 13.81
CA ILE A 36 -0.33 11.91 14.05
C ILE A 36 -1.25 11.23 15.07
N SER A 37 -1.26 9.90 15.10
CA SER A 37 -2.03 9.09 16.04
C SER A 37 -1.37 9.03 17.43
N ASP A 38 -2.08 8.43 18.38
CA ASP A 38 -1.62 8.14 19.74
C ASP A 38 -0.80 6.83 19.83
N ASP A 39 -0.81 6.02 18.77
CA ASP A 39 -0.07 4.77 18.69
C ASP A 39 0.47 4.46 17.28
N ILE A 40 1.31 3.44 17.19
CA ILE A 40 1.91 2.97 15.93
C ILE A 40 0.91 2.14 15.10
N GLY A 41 1.35 1.75 13.91
CA GLY A 41 0.70 0.70 13.11
C GLY A 41 -0.10 1.21 11.91
N GLY A 42 -0.49 2.49 11.90
CA GLY A 42 -1.19 3.13 10.77
C GLY A 42 -2.45 2.35 10.39
N ASN A 43 -2.54 1.91 9.13
CA ASN A 43 -3.69 1.17 8.59
C ASN A 43 -4.08 -0.11 9.34
N TRP A 44 -3.21 -0.66 10.18
CA TRP A 44 -3.53 -1.86 10.97
C TRP A 44 -4.12 -1.54 12.34
N TYR A 45 -4.20 -0.26 12.70
CA TYR A 45 -4.86 0.21 13.90
C TYR A 45 -6.34 0.45 13.62
N PHE A 46 -7.18 -0.52 14.00
CA PHE A 46 -8.64 -0.39 13.91
C PHE A 46 -9.16 0.74 14.79
N LYS A 47 -10.10 1.54 14.25
CA LYS A 47 -10.61 2.77 14.88
C LYS A 47 -9.49 3.73 15.32
N ASN A 48 -8.43 3.84 14.50
CA ASN A 48 -7.36 4.78 14.71
C ASN A 48 -7.93 6.21 14.92
N PRO A 49 -7.62 6.89 16.04
CA PRO A 49 -8.19 8.21 16.34
C PRO A 49 -7.78 9.30 15.33
N ASN A 50 -6.78 9.04 14.48
CA ASN A 50 -6.42 9.99 13.42
C ASN A 50 -7.49 10.11 12.31
N GLY A 51 -8.44 9.16 12.20
CA GLY A 51 -9.50 9.16 11.19
C GLY A 51 -9.05 8.86 9.75
N LEU A 52 -7.76 8.55 9.55
CA LEU A 52 -7.13 8.35 8.23
C LEU A 52 -6.82 6.89 7.92
N SER A 53 -7.06 5.97 8.85
CA SER A 53 -6.75 4.54 8.66
C SER A 53 -7.97 3.77 8.17
N ALA A 54 -7.86 3.13 7.01
CA ALA A 54 -8.92 2.29 6.44
C ALA A 54 -8.81 0.84 6.93
N CYS A 55 -9.25 0.58 8.16
CA CYS A 55 -9.30 -0.75 8.76
C CYS A 55 -10.71 -1.07 9.22
N TYR A 56 -11.33 -2.09 8.65
CA TYR A 56 -12.61 -2.65 9.11
C TYR A 56 -12.38 -3.81 10.07
N GLU A 57 -13.38 -4.09 10.91
CA GLU A 57 -13.28 -4.99 12.05
C GLU A 57 -12.92 -6.42 11.64
N SER A 58 -13.38 -6.90 10.48
CA SER A 58 -13.11 -8.26 10.00
C SER A 58 -11.83 -8.40 9.18
N LEU A 59 -11.04 -7.34 9.04
CA LEU A 59 -9.88 -7.32 8.15
C LEU A 59 -8.84 -8.39 8.55
N HIS A 60 -8.56 -9.27 7.59
CA HIS A 60 -7.42 -10.19 7.63
C HIS A 60 -6.45 -9.85 6.53
N ILE A 61 -5.15 -10.03 6.80
CA ILE A 61 -4.15 -9.85 5.75
C ILE A 61 -4.34 -10.88 4.62
N ASP A 62 -4.10 -10.48 3.37
CA ASP A 62 -4.19 -11.37 2.21
C ASP A 62 -2.89 -12.15 1.93
N THR A 63 -1.81 -11.78 2.64
CA THR A 63 -0.50 -12.43 2.59
C THR A 63 -0.37 -13.44 3.72
N SER A 64 0.23 -14.61 3.46
CA SER A 64 0.49 -15.53 4.56
C SER A 64 1.53 -15.00 5.54
N LYS A 65 1.45 -15.47 6.80
CA LYS A 65 2.38 -15.13 7.88
C LYS A 65 3.86 -15.36 7.53
N TRP A 66 4.15 -16.30 6.63
CA TRP A 66 5.50 -16.66 6.21
C TRP A 66 6.18 -15.59 5.37
N ARG A 67 5.40 -14.73 4.71
CA ARG A 67 5.91 -13.67 3.84
C ARG A 67 5.93 -12.30 4.51
N LEU A 68 5.20 -12.12 5.61
CA LEU A 68 5.08 -10.84 6.31
C LEU A 68 6.12 -10.60 7.41
N ALA A 69 6.83 -11.65 7.84
CA ALA A 69 7.84 -11.53 8.91
C ALA A 69 8.94 -10.53 8.56
N PHE A 70 9.40 -9.79 9.57
CA PHE A 70 10.60 -8.95 9.47
C PHE A 70 11.83 -9.84 9.60
N GLU A 71 12.94 -9.49 8.94
CA GLU A 71 14.12 -10.38 8.88
C GLU A 71 14.70 -10.72 10.25
N ASP A 72 14.73 -9.73 11.14
CA ASP A 72 15.32 -9.84 12.48
C ASP A 72 14.24 -10.09 13.56
N PHE A 73 12.98 -10.32 13.17
CA PHE A 73 11.88 -10.50 14.11
C PHE A 73 10.81 -11.43 13.51
N PRO A 74 10.85 -12.75 13.78
CA PRO A 74 9.90 -13.69 13.19
C PRO A 74 8.50 -13.53 13.77
N VAL A 75 7.49 -13.85 12.97
CA VAL A 75 6.11 -14.00 13.46
C VAL A 75 5.97 -15.21 14.38
N PRO A 76 5.04 -15.18 15.36
CA PRO A 76 4.76 -16.34 16.20
C PRO A 76 4.35 -17.60 15.38
N ALA A 77 4.86 -18.76 15.80
CA ALA A 77 4.70 -20.01 15.06
C ALA A 77 3.24 -20.51 15.05
N GLU A 78 2.48 -20.18 16.08
CA GLU A 78 1.09 -20.55 16.33
C GLU A 78 0.07 -19.69 15.59
N TRP A 79 0.49 -18.60 14.95
CA TRP A 79 -0.43 -17.74 14.21
C TRP A 79 -1.19 -18.49 13.11
N PRO A 80 -2.44 -18.11 12.82
CA PRO A 80 -3.12 -18.59 11.62
C PRO A 80 -2.35 -18.17 10.36
N ASP A 81 -2.56 -18.86 9.24
CA ASP A 81 -1.85 -18.54 8.00
C ASP A 81 -2.11 -17.10 7.53
N PHE A 82 -3.33 -16.58 7.72
CA PHE A 82 -3.73 -15.21 7.41
C PHE A 82 -4.22 -14.52 8.70
N PRO A 83 -3.34 -13.85 9.45
CA PRO A 83 -3.69 -13.23 10.73
C PRO A 83 -4.67 -12.05 10.63
N HIS A 84 -5.44 -11.87 11.70
CA HIS A 84 -6.36 -10.75 11.88
C HIS A 84 -5.59 -9.42 12.04
N HIS A 85 -6.19 -8.29 11.65
CA HIS A 85 -5.55 -6.97 11.78
C HIS A 85 -5.05 -6.69 13.22
N ALA A 86 -5.76 -7.16 14.24
CA ALA A 86 -5.37 -7.02 15.65
C ALA A 86 -4.07 -7.77 15.99
N GLN A 87 -3.84 -8.94 15.38
CA GLN A 87 -2.60 -9.70 15.56
C GLN A 87 -1.42 -8.99 14.88
N LEU A 88 -1.64 -8.41 13.69
CA LEU A 88 -0.63 -7.58 13.02
C LEU A 88 -0.25 -6.37 13.86
N LEU A 89 -1.23 -5.64 14.39
CA LEU A 89 -0.98 -4.49 15.25
C LEU A 89 -0.17 -4.89 16.49
N GLN A 90 -0.53 -5.99 17.15
CA GLN A 90 0.22 -6.48 18.32
C GLN A 90 1.67 -6.82 17.95
N TYR A 91 1.90 -7.51 16.84
CA TYR A 91 3.24 -7.82 16.37
C TYR A 91 4.07 -6.57 16.03
N PHE A 92 3.46 -5.52 15.51
CA PHE A 92 4.15 -4.23 15.33
C PHE A 92 4.51 -3.58 16.66
N LYS A 93 3.63 -3.65 17.66
CA LYS A 93 3.92 -3.16 19.02
C LYS A 93 5.06 -3.95 19.63
N ASP A 94 5.06 -5.26 19.48
CA ASP A 94 6.12 -6.15 19.98
C ASP A 94 7.46 -5.84 19.30
N TYR A 95 7.47 -5.62 17.97
CA TYR A 95 8.65 -5.18 17.23
C TYR A 95 9.19 -3.84 17.75
N VAL A 96 8.31 -2.83 17.86
CA VAL A 96 8.66 -1.48 18.31
C VAL A 96 9.20 -1.50 19.75
N ALA A 97 8.63 -2.33 20.62
CA ALA A 97 9.11 -2.54 21.98
C ALA A 97 10.46 -3.27 22.00
N HIS A 98 10.60 -4.36 21.26
CA HIS A 98 11.81 -5.18 21.19
C HIS A 98 13.04 -4.37 20.77
N PHE A 99 12.89 -3.49 19.77
CA PHE A 99 13.98 -2.63 19.29
C PHE A 99 14.06 -1.27 20.01
N GLY A 100 13.24 -1.05 21.04
CA GLY A 100 13.23 0.18 21.86
C GLY A 100 13.00 1.44 21.03
N LEU A 101 11.99 1.43 20.15
CA LEU A 101 11.66 2.52 19.24
C LEU A 101 10.52 3.39 19.76
N ARG A 102 9.72 2.90 20.70
CA ARG A 102 8.52 3.61 21.18
C ARG A 102 8.82 5.01 21.69
N GLU A 103 9.90 5.15 22.47
CA GLU A 103 10.35 6.44 23.05
C GLU A 103 11.02 7.37 22.03
N THR A 104 11.32 6.88 20.82
CA THR A 104 11.91 7.69 19.73
C THR A 104 10.86 8.31 18.80
N ILE A 105 9.58 8.01 19.05
CA ILE A 105 8.44 8.47 18.24
C ILE A 105 7.66 9.49 19.05
N THR A 106 7.41 10.65 18.45
CA THR A 106 6.55 11.70 19.01
C THR A 106 5.13 11.52 18.46
N PHE A 107 4.23 11.03 19.30
CA PHE A 107 2.82 10.78 18.98
C PHE A 107 1.98 12.07 19.05
N ASN A 108 0.73 12.00 18.59
CA ASN A 108 -0.23 13.11 18.56
C ASN A 108 0.35 14.38 17.90
N THR A 109 1.26 14.20 16.93
CA THR A 109 2.01 15.28 16.31
C THR A 109 1.94 15.12 14.80
N ARG A 110 1.06 15.90 14.17
CA ARG A 110 0.96 15.95 12.71
C ARG A 110 2.09 16.81 12.15
N VAL A 111 2.65 16.38 11.03
CA VAL A 111 3.46 17.25 10.16
C VAL A 111 2.50 17.99 9.23
N GLU A 112 2.41 19.30 9.39
CA GLU A 112 1.52 20.16 8.60
C GLU A 112 2.15 20.54 7.26
N THR A 113 3.42 20.95 7.28
CA THR A 113 4.17 21.29 6.07
C THR A 113 5.61 20.80 6.15
N ALA A 114 6.17 20.46 4.99
CA ALA A 114 7.57 20.10 4.81
C ALA A 114 8.08 20.84 3.56
N ARG A 115 8.80 21.94 3.77
CA ARG A 115 9.28 22.80 2.68
C ARG A 115 10.79 22.67 2.54
N ARG A 116 11.24 22.51 1.30
CA ARG A 116 12.67 22.53 1.00
C ARG A 116 13.15 23.98 0.94
N THR A 117 14.16 24.32 1.73
CA THR A 117 14.75 25.66 1.77
C THR A 117 15.73 25.88 0.62
N ASP A 118 16.11 27.13 0.36
CA ASP A 118 17.08 27.47 -0.71
C ASP A 118 18.46 26.84 -0.49
N ASP A 119 18.87 26.68 0.76
CA ASP A 119 20.09 25.96 1.13
C ASP A 119 19.91 24.43 1.11
N GLY A 120 18.71 23.92 0.82
CA GLY A 120 18.43 22.50 0.61
C GLY A 120 18.19 21.68 1.87
N LEU A 121 17.88 22.33 2.99
CA LEU A 121 17.32 21.68 4.18
C LEU A 121 15.81 21.49 4.04
N TRP A 122 15.23 20.72 4.96
CA TRP A 122 13.78 20.57 5.10
C TRP A 122 13.30 21.33 6.33
N ALA A 123 12.51 22.38 6.13
CA ALA A 123 11.75 23.05 7.18
C ALA A 123 10.43 22.32 7.37
N VAL A 124 10.28 21.63 8.51
CA VAL A 124 9.11 20.81 8.85
C VAL A 124 8.34 21.49 9.96
N THR A 125 7.11 21.90 9.68
CA THR A 125 6.20 22.52 10.65
C THR A 125 5.23 21.49 11.20
N LEU A 126 5.15 21.42 12.53
CA LEU A 126 4.33 20.49 13.29
C LEU A 126 2.98 21.13 13.68
N SER A 127 2.00 20.31 14.04
CA SER A 127 0.69 20.78 14.55
C SER A 127 0.78 21.61 15.84
N THR A 128 1.92 21.56 16.54
CA THR A 128 2.21 22.42 17.70
C THR A 128 2.56 23.87 17.30
N GLY A 129 2.75 24.14 16.00
CA GLY A 129 3.27 25.41 15.48
C GLY A 129 4.80 25.49 15.46
N GLU A 130 5.50 24.48 15.99
CA GLU A 130 6.96 24.40 15.95
C GLU A 130 7.46 24.06 14.53
N THR A 131 8.46 24.79 14.06
CA THR A 131 9.22 24.44 12.83
C THR A 131 10.61 23.95 13.19
N ARG A 132 10.97 22.76 12.73
CA ARG A 132 12.31 22.17 12.85
C ARG A 132 12.98 22.01 11.49
N PHE A 133 14.30 22.04 11.46
CA PHE A 133 15.11 21.90 10.25
C PHE A 133 15.83 20.56 10.22
N TYR A 134 15.82 19.90 9.06
CA TYR A 134 16.43 18.59 8.86
C TYR A 134 17.26 18.53 7.59
N ASP A 135 18.30 17.70 7.61
CA ASP A 135 19.12 17.43 6.45
C ASP A 135 18.42 16.48 5.46
N VAL A 136 17.55 15.60 5.98
CA VAL A 136 16.89 14.53 5.22
C VAL A 136 15.44 14.39 5.64
N LEU A 137 14.57 14.09 4.68
CA LEU A 137 13.16 13.78 4.92
C LEU A 137 12.79 12.38 4.44
N PHE A 138 12.09 11.62 5.30
CA PHE A 138 11.50 10.33 5.01
C PHE A 138 9.97 10.42 5.05
N VAL A 139 9.33 10.18 3.93
CA VAL A 139 7.87 10.14 3.78
C VAL A 139 7.38 8.71 4.02
N CYS A 140 6.71 8.49 5.14
CA CYS A 140 6.19 7.19 5.57
C CYS A 140 4.67 7.24 5.88
N ASN A 141 3.93 8.20 5.32
CA ASN A 141 2.50 8.43 5.58
C ASN A 141 1.55 7.43 4.91
N GLY A 142 2.08 6.54 4.06
CA GLY A 142 1.29 5.54 3.34
C GLY A 142 0.51 6.10 2.15
N HIS A 143 -0.17 5.21 1.43
CA HIS A 143 -0.89 5.52 0.17
C HIS A 143 -2.30 4.92 0.11
N HIS A 144 -2.83 4.47 1.24
CA HIS A 144 -4.19 3.92 1.37
C HIS A 144 -4.95 4.67 2.49
N TRP A 145 -5.08 5.99 2.33
CA TRP A 145 -5.71 6.87 3.32
C TRP A 145 -6.57 7.99 2.71
N ASP A 146 -6.28 8.43 1.47
CA ASP A 146 -7.04 9.48 0.77
C ASP A 146 -8.07 8.84 -0.19
N PRO A 147 -9.37 8.80 0.15
CA PRO A 147 -10.38 8.07 -0.60
C PRO A 147 -10.59 8.61 -2.02
N ARG A 148 -10.69 7.71 -3.01
CA ARG A 148 -11.06 8.08 -4.38
C ARG A 148 -12.55 7.88 -4.61
N ILE A 149 -13.34 8.89 -4.26
CA ILE A 149 -14.80 8.87 -4.45
C ILE A 149 -15.13 9.25 -5.90
N PRO A 150 -15.83 8.40 -6.67
CA PRO A 150 -16.28 8.73 -8.01
C PRO A 150 -17.43 9.73 -7.98
N ASP A 151 -17.49 10.60 -9.00
CA ASP A 151 -18.64 11.44 -9.27
C ASP A 151 -19.56 10.75 -10.30
N TYR A 152 -20.87 10.81 -10.06
CA TYR A 152 -21.89 10.19 -10.92
C TYR A 152 -22.97 11.24 -11.24
N PRO A 153 -23.49 11.28 -12.48
CA PRO A 153 -24.58 12.18 -12.83
C PRO A 153 -25.84 11.92 -11.99
N GLY A 154 -26.49 12.98 -11.52
CA GLY A 154 -27.74 12.92 -10.76
C GLY A 154 -27.54 12.97 -9.24
N GLU A 155 -28.57 12.63 -8.49
CA GLU A 155 -28.61 12.72 -7.01
C GLU A 155 -29.07 11.39 -6.43
N PHE A 156 -28.55 11.01 -5.25
CA PHE A 156 -28.92 9.78 -4.55
C PHE A 156 -29.52 10.11 -3.17
N ASP A 157 -30.73 9.62 -2.92
CA ASP A 157 -31.47 9.87 -1.67
C ASP A 157 -30.94 9.01 -0.50
N GLY A 158 -30.28 7.90 -0.81
CA GLY A 158 -29.71 6.98 0.17
C GLY A 158 -28.33 7.41 0.67
N VAL A 159 -27.68 6.52 1.44
CA VAL A 159 -26.35 6.82 2.00
C VAL A 159 -25.26 6.26 1.09
N ALA A 160 -24.38 7.13 0.60
CA ALA A 160 -23.20 6.73 -0.18
C ALA A 160 -21.91 7.09 0.58
N PHE A 161 -21.01 6.13 0.74
CA PHE A 161 -19.75 6.35 1.44
C PHE A 161 -18.63 5.47 0.87
N HIS A 162 -17.37 5.87 1.09
CA HIS A 162 -16.22 5.09 0.65
C HIS A 162 -15.94 3.93 1.61
N ALA A 163 -15.35 2.84 1.11
CA ALA A 163 -14.88 1.69 1.90
C ALA A 163 -13.89 2.08 3.02
N HIS A 164 -13.35 3.30 2.99
CA HIS A 164 -12.54 3.89 4.07
C HIS A 164 -13.32 4.10 5.35
N ALA A 165 -14.60 4.47 5.23
CA ALA A 165 -15.49 4.71 6.36
C ALA A 165 -16.23 3.45 6.83
N TYR A 166 -16.13 2.33 6.08
CA TYR A 166 -16.72 1.06 6.49
C TYR A 166 -15.95 0.49 7.69
N SER A 167 -16.65 0.26 8.81
CA SER A 167 -16.08 -0.42 9.98
C SER A 167 -16.54 -1.87 10.03
N ASP A 168 -17.86 -2.07 9.91
CA ASP A 168 -18.53 -3.35 10.05
C ASP A 168 -19.92 -3.25 9.39
N PRO A 169 -20.74 -4.32 9.35
CA PRO A 169 -22.05 -4.28 8.71
C PRO A 169 -23.05 -3.28 9.32
N PHE A 170 -22.73 -2.67 10.46
CA PHE A 170 -23.62 -1.80 11.21
C PHE A 170 -23.13 -0.34 11.30
N ASP A 171 -21.90 -0.05 10.87
CA ASP A 171 -21.25 1.26 10.94
C ASP A 171 -20.54 1.59 9.62
N PRO A 172 -20.84 2.73 8.95
CA PRO A 172 -21.52 3.93 9.46
C PRO A 172 -23.06 3.88 9.45
N ILE A 173 -23.63 2.82 8.86
CA ILE A 173 -25.08 2.61 8.79
C ILE A 173 -25.40 1.14 8.99
N ASP A 174 -26.57 0.85 9.56
CA ASP A 174 -27.07 -0.51 9.71
C ASP A 174 -27.48 -1.09 8.35
N MET A 175 -26.71 -2.04 7.82
CA MET A 175 -26.96 -2.68 6.53
C MET A 175 -28.08 -3.73 6.56
N ARG A 176 -28.63 -4.04 7.73
CA ARG A 176 -29.66 -5.09 7.87
C ARG A 176 -30.92 -4.77 7.09
N GLY A 177 -31.33 -5.71 6.24
CA GLY A 177 -32.55 -5.60 5.42
C GLY A 177 -32.46 -4.58 4.28
N LYS A 178 -31.28 -3.98 4.04
CA LYS A 178 -31.07 -2.97 2.99
C LYS A 178 -30.69 -3.58 1.64
N ASN A 179 -31.02 -2.85 0.59
CA ASN A 179 -30.53 -3.03 -0.76
C ASN A 179 -29.21 -2.26 -0.92
N VAL A 180 -28.09 -2.96 -1.10
CA VAL A 180 -26.74 -2.37 -1.05
C VAL A 180 -26.00 -2.58 -2.36
N VAL A 181 -25.31 -1.54 -2.85
CA VAL A 181 -24.39 -1.63 -3.99
C VAL A 181 -22.96 -1.40 -3.51
N VAL A 182 -22.07 -2.37 -3.73
CA VAL A 182 -20.62 -2.21 -3.55
C VAL A 182 -20.00 -1.89 -4.92
N VAL A 183 -19.35 -0.75 -5.05
CA VAL A 183 -18.75 -0.29 -6.32
C VAL A 183 -17.26 -0.63 -6.33
N GLY A 184 -16.84 -1.43 -7.30
CA GLY A 184 -15.47 -1.88 -7.48
C GLY A 184 -15.32 -3.38 -7.30
N MET A 185 -14.17 -3.90 -7.74
CA MET A 185 -13.78 -5.30 -7.57
C MET A 185 -12.32 -5.42 -7.12
N GLY A 186 -11.90 -4.57 -6.18
CA GLY A 186 -10.64 -4.76 -5.45
C GLY A 186 -10.82 -5.60 -4.19
N ASN A 187 -9.75 -5.86 -3.42
CA ASN A 187 -9.82 -6.69 -2.20
C ASN A 187 -10.84 -6.14 -1.19
N SER A 188 -10.84 -4.83 -0.93
CA SER A 188 -11.87 -4.21 -0.07
C SER A 188 -13.29 -4.46 -0.56
N ALA A 189 -13.52 -4.45 -1.88
CA ALA A 189 -14.84 -4.75 -2.43
C ALA A 189 -15.20 -6.22 -2.23
N MET A 190 -14.25 -7.14 -2.41
CA MET A 190 -14.48 -8.58 -2.21
C MET A 190 -14.80 -8.90 -0.75
N ASP A 191 -14.07 -8.32 0.19
CA ASP A 191 -14.23 -8.57 1.62
C ASP A 191 -15.55 -7.98 2.14
N ILE A 192 -15.80 -6.69 1.87
CA ILE A 192 -17.05 -6.02 2.25
C ILE A 192 -18.25 -6.72 1.59
N ALA A 193 -18.18 -7.06 0.31
CA ALA A 193 -19.29 -7.77 -0.34
C ALA A 193 -19.51 -9.17 0.25
N SER A 194 -18.43 -9.91 0.59
CA SER A 194 -18.58 -11.24 1.20
C SER A 194 -19.21 -11.17 2.59
N GLU A 195 -18.87 -10.14 3.36
CA GLU A 195 -19.44 -9.89 4.69
C GLU A 195 -20.91 -9.44 4.61
N LEU A 196 -21.23 -8.51 3.72
CA LEU A 196 -22.60 -8.04 3.54
C LEU A 196 -23.53 -9.06 2.87
N ALA A 197 -22.97 -10.03 2.13
CA ALA A 197 -23.71 -11.13 1.49
C ALA A 197 -24.26 -12.17 2.46
N GLN A 198 -23.89 -12.12 3.74
CA GLN A 198 -24.51 -12.99 4.74
C GLN A 198 -26.01 -12.65 4.82
N ARG A 199 -26.88 -13.66 4.65
CA ARG A 199 -28.35 -13.47 4.59
C ARG A 199 -28.99 -12.61 5.69
N PRO A 200 -28.50 -12.60 6.95
CA PRO A 200 -29.05 -11.71 7.99
C PRO A 200 -28.69 -10.23 7.83
N ILE A 201 -27.77 -9.89 6.93
CA ILE A 201 -27.24 -8.54 6.71
C ILE A 201 -28.00 -7.89 5.56
N ALA A 202 -27.46 -7.86 4.33
CA ALA A 202 -28.15 -7.18 3.23
C ALA A 202 -29.37 -7.99 2.75
N LYS A 203 -30.47 -7.32 2.43
CA LYS A 203 -31.62 -7.93 1.74
C LYS A 203 -31.26 -8.32 0.31
N THR A 204 -30.61 -7.38 -0.39
CA THR A 204 -30.06 -7.61 -1.73
C THR A 204 -28.72 -6.92 -1.83
N LEU A 205 -27.71 -7.62 -2.35
CA LEU A 205 -26.38 -7.08 -2.54
C LEU A 205 -26.00 -7.16 -4.02
N TRP A 206 -25.60 -6.02 -4.57
CA TRP A 206 -24.96 -5.95 -5.88
C TRP A 206 -23.52 -5.52 -5.78
N VAL A 207 -22.68 -6.10 -6.63
CA VAL A 207 -21.33 -5.58 -6.90
C VAL A 207 -21.36 -4.95 -8.28
N SER A 208 -21.02 -3.66 -8.35
CA SER A 208 -20.96 -2.89 -9.60
C SER A 208 -19.52 -2.68 -10.05
N ALA A 209 -19.21 -2.99 -11.30
CA ALA A 209 -17.90 -2.71 -11.87
C ALA A 209 -17.94 -2.36 -13.36
N ARG A 210 -16.94 -1.59 -13.80
CA ARG A 210 -16.75 -1.25 -15.21
C ARG A 210 -16.28 -2.44 -16.05
N ARG A 211 -15.60 -3.41 -15.42
CA ARG A 211 -14.93 -4.54 -16.05
C ARG A 211 -14.94 -5.74 -15.11
N GLY A 212 -14.90 -6.94 -15.67
CA GLY A 212 -14.68 -8.16 -14.88
C GLY A 212 -13.24 -8.31 -14.41
N VAL A 213 -13.04 -9.01 -13.30
CA VAL A 213 -11.72 -9.34 -12.75
C VAL A 213 -11.62 -10.83 -12.48
N TRP A 214 -10.38 -11.33 -12.42
CA TRP A 214 -10.11 -12.65 -11.86
C TRP A 214 -10.09 -12.58 -10.33
N VAL A 215 -10.90 -13.43 -9.69
CA VAL A 215 -10.91 -13.62 -8.23
C VAL A 215 -10.13 -14.89 -7.89
N PHE A 216 -9.10 -14.76 -7.06
CA PHE A 216 -8.18 -15.84 -6.69
C PHE A 216 -8.44 -16.32 -5.26
N PRO A 217 -8.38 -17.65 -5.01
CA PRO A 217 -8.52 -18.19 -3.67
C PRO A 217 -7.25 -17.95 -2.83
N LYS A 218 -7.42 -17.82 -1.50
CA LYS A 218 -6.29 -17.74 -0.54
C LYS A 218 -5.50 -19.06 -0.46
N TYR A 219 -6.18 -20.18 -0.67
CA TYR A 219 -5.60 -21.52 -0.60
C TYR A 219 -5.60 -22.21 -1.97
N LEU A 220 -4.51 -22.91 -2.28
CA LEU A 220 -4.41 -23.86 -3.39
C LEU A 220 -3.92 -25.19 -2.83
N ASN A 221 -4.65 -26.27 -3.08
CA ASN A 221 -4.34 -27.62 -2.55
C ASN A 221 -4.13 -27.65 -1.02
N GLY A 222 -4.94 -26.90 -0.27
CA GLY A 222 -4.88 -26.83 1.20
C GLY A 222 -3.67 -26.08 1.77
N LYS A 223 -2.92 -25.35 0.94
CA LYS A 223 -1.78 -24.52 1.37
C LYS A 223 -1.97 -23.06 0.91
N PRO A 224 -1.45 -22.07 1.66
CA PRO A 224 -1.45 -20.68 1.20
C PRO A 224 -0.85 -20.56 -0.20
N ALA A 225 -1.55 -19.87 -1.10
CA ALA A 225 -1.17 -19.79 -2.51
C ALA A 225 0.21 -19.16 -2.73
N ASP A 226 0.62 -18.23 -1.85
CA ASP A 226 1.90 -17.53 -1.88
C ASP A 226 3.11 -18.41 -1.48
N LYS A 227 2.90 -19.63 -0.97
CA LYS A 227 3.94 -20.66 -0.81
C LYS A 227 4.31 -21.32 -2.14
N SER A 228 3.47 -21.21 -3.16
CA SER A 228 3.68 -21.85 -4.45
C SER A 228 4.63 -21.01 -5.31
N ALA A 229 5.93 -21.24 -5.18
CA ALA A 229 6.93 -20.66 -6.07
C ALA A 229 7.12 -21.54 -7.31
N LEU A 230 7.15 -20.91 -8.49
CA LEU A 230 7.64 -21.59 -9.69
C LEU A 230 9.13 -21.90 -9.53
N PRO A 231 9.62 -23.02 -10.10
CA PRO A 231 11.05 -23.34 -10.07
C PRO A 231 11.91 -22.23 -10.68
N ALA A 232 12.99 -21.85 -10.00
CA ALA A 232 13.85 -20.72 -10.39
C ALA A 232 14.51 -20.86 -11.79
N TRP A 233 14.60 -22.08 -12.31
CA TRP A 233 15.17 -22.37 -13.64
C TRP A 233 14.19 -22.12 -14.80
N MET A 234 12.91 -21.90 -14.52
CA MET A 234 11.88 -21.80 -15.56
C MET A 234 11.83 -20.40 -16.19
N PRO A 235 11.81 -20.27 -17.54
CA PRO A 235 11.64 -18.98 -18.19
C PRO A 235 10.34 -18.28 -17.78
N ARG A 236 10.42 -16.99 -17.40
CA ARG A 236 9.28 -16.22 -16.85
C ARG A 236 8.01 -16.28 -17.70
N LYS A 237 8.14 -16.17 -19.03
CA LYS A 237 6.99 -16.24 -19.96
C LYS A 237 6.29 -17.60 -19.93
N LEU A 238 7.06 -18.69 -19.90
CA LEU A 238 6.52 -20.04 -19.86
C LEU A 238 5.88 -20.35 -18.51
N GLY A 239 6.53 -19.93 -17.42
CA GLY A 239 6.00 -20.05 -16.07
C GLY A 239 4.69 -19.29 -15.87
N LEU A 240 4.60 -18.06 -16.39
CA LEU A 240 3.38 -17.26 -16.36
C LEU A 240 2.25 -17.93 -17.17
N ALA A 241 2.55 -18.43 -18.38
CA ALA A 241 1.56 -19.13 -19.21
C ALA A 241 1.03 -20.40 -18.54
N LEU A 242 1.91 -21.20 -17.92
CA LEU A 242 1.52 -22.39 -17.17
C LEU A 242 0.65 -22.02 -15.95
N THR A 243 1.06 -20.99 -15.20
CA THR A 243 0.32 -20.49 -14.03
C THR A 243 -1.08 -20.03 -14.42
N ARG A 244 -1.20 -19.23 -15.50
CA ARG A 244 -2.50 -18.81 -16.04
C ARG A 244 -3.39 -19.99 -16.40
N LYS A 245 -2.83 -21.01 -17.05
CA LYS A 245 -3.59 -22.23 -17.44
C LYS A 245 -4.08 -22.99 -16.21
N VAL A 246 -3.23 -23.15 -15.18
CA VAL A 246 -3.62 -23.79 -13.92
C VAL A 246 -4.70 -22.98 -13.23
N LEU A 247 -4.53 -21.67 -13.06
CA LEU A 247 -5.51 -20.79 -12.42
C LEU A 247 -6.87 -20.84 -13.12
N LYS A 248 -6.90 -20.72 -14.46
CA LYS A 248 -8.13 -20.84 -15.26
C LYS A 248 -8.83 -22.18 -15.04
N LYS A 249 -8.07 -23.28 -14.99
CA LYS A 249 -8.63 -24.63 -14.80
C LYS A 249 -9.15 -24.83 -13.38
N THR A 250 -8.44 -24.33 -12.37
CA THR A 250 -8.78 -24.51 -10.96
C THR A 250 -9.95 -23.64 -10.54
N ILE A 251 -10.00 -22.40 -11.03
CA ILE A 251 -11.02 -21.42 -10.63
C ILE A 251 -12.27 -21.55 -11.51
N GLY A 252 -12.13 -21.93 -12.78
CA GLY A 252 -13.23 -21.90 -13.76
C GLY A 252 -13.41 -20.52 -14.39
N ARG A 253 -14.51 -20.34 -15.14
CA ARG A 253 -14.83 -19.04 -15.74
C ARG A 253 -15.57 -18.19 -14.73
N MET A 254 -15.26 -16.89 -14.67
CA MET A 254 -15.97 -15.94 -13.81
C MET A 254 -17.49 -15.91 -14.13
N GLU A 255 -17.84 -16.11 -15.41
CA GLU A 255 -19.21 -16.20 -15.91
C GLU A 255 -20.02 -17.33 -15.27
N ASP A 256 -19.36 -18.44 -14.90
CA ASP A 256 -20.02 -19.57 -14.24
C ASP A 256 -20.47 -19.23 -12.81
N TYR A 257 -19.96 -18.13 -12.23
CA TYR A 257 -20.34 -17.57 -10.93
C TYR A 257 -21.27 -16.35 -11.04
N GLY A 258 -21.76 -16.01 -12.25
CA GLY A 258 -22.59 -14.83 -12.46
C GLY A 258 -21.83 -13.50 -12.53
N LEU A 259 -20.51 -13.55 -12.73
CA LEU A 259 -19.64 -12.38 -12.91
C LEU A 259 -19.35 -12.13 -14.41
N PRO A 260 -19.04 -10.90 -14.82
CA PRO A 260 -18.67 -10.61 -16.20
C PRO A 260 -17.36 -11.30 -16.57
N LYS A 261 -17.22 -11.65 -17.85
CA LYS A 261 -15.95 -12.12 -18.41
C LYS A 261 -14.87 -11.04 -18.27
N PRO A 262 -13.72 -11.34 -17.64
CA PRO A 262 -12.58 -10.42 -17.62
C PRO A 262 -12.05 -10.17 -19.03
N ASP A 263 -11.62 -8.94 -19.28
CA ASP A 263 -11.02 -8.49 -20.55
C ASP A 263 -9.49 -8.64 -20.58
N HIS A 264 -8.91 -9.29 -19.56
CA HIS A 264 -7.49 -9.49 -19.36
C HIS A 264 -7.20 -10.91 -18.85
N GLU A 265 -5.96 -11.37 -18.99
CA GLU A 265 -5.53 -12.68 -18.48
C GLU A 265 -5.26 -12.66 -16.96
N PRO A 266 -5.29 -13.82 -16.29
CA PRO A 266 -4.89 -13.90 -14.89
C PRO A 266 -3.48 -13.32 -14.68
N LEU A 267 -3.32 -12.53 -13.62
CA LEU A 267 -2.08 -11.84 -13.23
C LEU A 267 -1.64 -10.69 -14.16
N GLU A 268 -2.50 -10.21 -15.07
CA GLU A 268 -2.33 -8.92 -15.80
C GLU A 268 -2.92 -7.71 -15.07
N ALA A 269 -3.42 -7.95 -13.86
CA ALA A 269 -3.98 -6.97 -12.94
C ALA A 269 -3.49 -7.30 -11.53
N HIS A 270 -3.54 -6.34 -10.61
CA HIS A 270 -3.36 -6.68 -9.20
C HIS A 270 -4.41 -7.75 -8.82
N PRO A 271 -3.99 -8.89 -8.25
CA PRO A 271 -4.90 -9.98 -7.95
C PRO A 271 -5.97 -9.51 -6.97
N SER A 272 -7.22 -9.89 -7.26
CA SER A 272 -8.33 -9.77 -6.30
C SER A 272 -8.41 -11.11 -5.56
N VAL A 273 -8.17 -11.12 -4.26
CA VAL A 273 -8.06 -12.35 -3.48
C VAL A 273 -9.26 -12.48 -2.56
N SER A 274 -9.98 -13.59 -2.64
CA SER A 274 -11.05 -13.92 -1.69
C SER A 274 -11.32 -15.42 -1.68
N GLY A 275 -11.53 -15.98 -0.49
CA GLY A 275 -11.96 -17.37 -0.33
C GLY A 275 -13.47 -17.56 -0.35
N GLU A 276 -14.25 -16.49 -0.13
CA GLU A 276 -15.70 -16.57 0.08
C GLU A 276 -16.49 -15.96 -1.09
N PHE A 277 -15.96 -14.93 -1.74
CA PHE A 277 -16.69 -14.13 -2.73
C PHE A 277 -17.32 -14.96 -3.86
N LEU A 278 -16.54 -15.84 -4.50
CA LEU A 278 -17.05 -16.67 -5.60
C LEU A 278 -18.15 -17.63 -5.15
N THR A 279 -18.03 -18.18 -3.94
CA THR A 279 -19.07 -19.03 -3.34
C THR A 279 -20.36 -18.24 -3.14
N ARG A 280 -20.28 -17.03 -2.59
CA ARG A 280 -21.44 -16.15 -2.38
C ARG A 280 -22.09 -15.70 -3.68
N ALA A 281 -21.29 -15.39 -4.69
CA ALA A 281 -21.78 -15.09 -6.03
C ALA A 281 -22.50 -16.30 -6.64
N GLY A 282 -21.91 -17.50 -6.56
CA GLY A 282 -22.52 -18.74 -7.04
C GLY A 282 -23.81 -19.14 -6.31
N CYS A 283 -23.95 -18.79 -5.02
CA CYS A 283 -25.18 -18.96 -4.25
C CYS A 283 -26.27 -17.93 -4.59
N GLY A 284 -25.95 -16.91 -5.39
CA GLY A 284 -26.86 -15.80 -5.73
C GLY A 284 -27.01 -14.74 -4.64
N ASP A 285 -26.19 -14.81 -3.58
CA ASP A 285 -26.17 -13.82 -2.49
C ASP A 285 -25.49 -12.51 -2.94
N ILE A 286 -24.55 -12.60 -3.89
CA ILE A 286 -23.93 -11.45 -4.58
C ILE A 286 -24.39 -11.43 -6.04
N LYS A 287 -24.94 -10.31 -6.50
CA LYS A 287 -25.36 -10.12 -7.90
C LYS A 287 -24.47 -9.12 -8.60
N PHE A 288 -24.07 -9.38 -9.83
CA PHE A 288 -23.30 -8.41 -10.60
C PHE A 288 -24.19 -7.35 -11.26
N LYS A 289 -23.68 -6.11 -11.33
CA LYS A 289 -24.18 -5.04 -12.20
C LYS A 289 -23.02 -4.38 -12.96
N PRO A 290 -23.23 -3.89 -14.19
CA PRO A 290 -22.23 -3.07 -14.86
C PRO A 290 -22.06 -1.73 -14.16
N ALA A 291 -21.23 -0.85 -14.71
CA ALA A 291 -20.98 0.47 -14.13
C ALA A 291 -22.28 1.25 -13.87
N ILE A 292 -22.35 1.95 -12.74
CA ILE A 292 -23.38 2.96 -12.49
C ILE A 292 -23.29 4.02 -13.59
N GLN A 293 -24.43 4.32 -14.20
CA GLN A 293 -24.60 5.33 -15.24
C GLN A 293 -25.10 6.65 -14.66
N ALA A 294 -26.08 6.60 -13.75
CA ALA A 294 -26.67 7.77 -13.09
C ALA A 294 -27.34 7.41 -11.77
N LEU A 295 -27.47 8.40 -10.90
CA LEU A 295 -28.20 8.35 -9.63
C LEU A 295 -29.57 9.03 -9.83
N GLU A 296 -30.65 8.35 -9.46
CA GLU A 296 -32.03 8.76 -9.77
C GLU A 296 -32.90 8.76 -8.50
N GLY A 297 -32.51 9.54 -7.49
CA GLY A 297 -33.17 9.61 -6.19
C GLY A 297 -32.97 8.32 -5.39
N PRO A 298 -34.01 7.51 -5.14
CA PRO A 298 -33.86 6.23 -4.44
C PRO A 298 -33.34 5.10 -5.34
N ASN A 299 -33.11 5.38 -6.63
CA ASN A 299 -32.75 4.39 -7.62
C ASN A 299 -31.34 4.61 -8.19
N VAL A 300 -30.70 3.51 -8.61
CA VAL A 300 -29.42 3.52 -9.32
C VAL A 300 -29.62 2.92 -10.70
N ARG A 301 -29.28 3.70 -11.74
CA ARG A 301 -29.27 3.22 -13.12
C ARG A 301 -27.90 2.68 -13.46
N PHE A 302 -27.86 1.48 -14.04
CA PHE A 302 -26.63 0.84 -14.52
C PHE A 302 -26.51 0.94 -16.04
N ALA A 303 -25.29 0.75 -16.55
CA ALA A 303 -24.97 0.92 -17.97
C ALA A 303 -25.67 -0.07 -18.93
N ASP A 304 -26.26 -1.15 -18.42
CA ASP A 304 -27.13 -2.05 -19.19
C ASP A 304 -28.59 -1.56 -19.28
N GLY A 305 -28.89 -0.37 -18.73
CA GLY A 305 -30.22 0.21 -18.66
C GLY A 305 -31.07 -0.29 -17.49
N SER A 306 -30.60 -1.29 -16.73
CA SER A 306 -31.31 -1.75 -15.54
C SER A 306 -31.31 -0.69 -14.43
N VAL A 307 -32.36 -0.70 -13.62
CA VAL A 307 -32.57 0.24 -12.52
C VAL A 307 -32.93 -0.55 -11.27
N GLU A 308 -32.25 -0.28 -10.17
CA GLU A 308 -32.53 -0.92 -8.89
C GLU A 308 -32.78 0.13 -7.82
N GLN A 309 -33.71 -0.14 -6.90
CA GLN A 309 -33.89 0.68 -5.70
C GLN A 309 -32.80 0.33 -4.69
N VAL A 310 -32.01 1.32 -4.27
CA VAL A 310 -30.81 1.14 -3.45
C VAL A 310 -30.88 2.02 -2.21
N ASP A 311 -30.62 1.43 -1.04
CA ASP A 311 -30.59 2.16 0.22
C ASP A 311 -29.19 2.68 0.56
N ALA A 312 -28.14 1.96 0.10
CA ALA A 312 -26.76 2.30 0.38
C ALA A 312 -25.79 1.96 -0.76
N ILE A 313 -24.79 2.83 -0.95
CA ILE A 313 -23.69 2.62 -1.90
C ILE A 313 -22.35 2.65 -1.14
N VAL A 314 -21.56 1.60 -1.29
CA VAL A 314 -20.19 1.53 -0.75
C VAL A 314 -19.19 1.65 -1.89
N PHE A 315 -18.47 2.77 -1.97
CA PHE A 315 -17.41 2.97 -2.94
C PHE A 315 -16.12 2.27 -2.50
N ALA A 316 -15.86 1.08 -3.04
CA ALA A 316 -14.58 0.37 -2.89
C ALA A 316 -13.66 0.65 -4.09
N THR A 317 -13.48 1.94 -4.38
CA THR A 317 -12.90 2.48 -5.62
C THR A 317 -11.41 2.84 -5.52
N GLY A 318 -10.79 2.51 -4.39
CA GLY A 318 -9.37 2.69 -4.13
C GLY A 318 -9.02 4.06 -3.57
N TYR A 319 -7.74 4.37 -3.53
CA TYR A 319 -7.21 5.58 -2.88
C TYR A 319 -6.39 6.40 -3.86
N LYS A 320 -6.26 7.68 -3.57
CA LYS A 320 -5.27 8.58 -4.17
C LYS A 320 -3.93 8.42 -3.46
N ILE A 321 -2.85 8.76 -4.17
CA ILE A 321 -1.54 8.94 -3.55
C ILE A 321 -1.38 10.42 -3.28
N SER A 322 -1.27 10.81 -2.01
CA SER A 322 -1.29 12.22 -1.61
C SER A 322 -0.23 12.51 -0.54
N PHE A 323 0.46 13.65 -0.69
CA PHE A 323 1.43 14.16 0.27
C PHE A 323 1.06 15.59 0.69
N PRO A 324 0.03 15.79 1.51
CA PRO A 324 -0.58 17.10 1.76
C PRO A 324 0.35 18.11 2.46
N PHE A 325 1.47 17.65 3.01
CA PHE A 325 2.51 18.48 3.61
C PHE A 325 3.50 19.07 2.59
N PHE A 326 3.42 18.69 1.31
CA PHE A 326 4.22 19.29 0.24
C PHE A 326 3.41 20.30 -0.57
N ASP A 327 3.94 21.52 -0.69
CA ASP A 327 3.40 22.57 -1.56
C ASP A 327 4.01 22.52 -2.98
N ASP A 328 5.12 21.80 -3.16
CA ASP A 328 5.83 21.70 -4.44
C ASP A 328 5.22 20.60 -5.33
N PRO A 329 4.64 20.94 -6.50
CA PRO A 329 4.05 19.95 -7.40
C PRO A 329 5.09 18.99 -8.00
N ALA A 330 6.38 19.34 -8.03
CA ALA A 330 7.42 18.46 -8.59
C ALA A 330 7.68 17.19 -7.76
N ILE A 331 7.27 17.19 -6.49
CA ILE A 331 7.39 16.05 -5.56
C ILE A 331 6.03 15.43 -5.21
N GLN A 332 5.00 15.76 -5.99
CA GLN A 332 3.68 15.12 -5.94
C GLN A 332 3.53 14.10 -7.09
N PRO A 333 2.75 13.03 -6.90
CA PRO A 333 2.37 12.13 -7.98
C PRO A 333 1.42 12.84 -8.95
N GLY A 334 1.41 12.41 -10.22
CA GLY A 334 0.42 12.87 -11.19
C GLY A 334 -1.00 12.38 -10.86
N ASP A 335 -2.01 12.95 -11.52
CA ASP A 335 -3.42 12.54 -11.39
C ASP A 335 -3.66 11.06 -11.77
N ASP A 336 -2.78 10.50 -12.59
CA ASP A 336 -2.77 9.10 -12.98
C ASP A 336 -2.05 8.20 -11.95
N HIS A 337 -1.59 8.76 -10.83
CA HIS A 337 -0.74 8.15 -9.81
C HIS A 337 0.64 7.72 -10.32
N CYS A 338 1.09 8.22 -11.48
CA CYS A 338 2.44 7.98 -11.96
C CYS A 338 3.43 8.82 -11.14
N PHE A 339 4.40 8.15 -10.52
CA PHE A 339 5.44 8.80 -9.74
C PHE A 339 6.73 7.96 -9.79
N PRO A 340 7.47 8.01 -10.91
CA PRO A 340 8.68 7.20 -11.08
C PRO A 340 9.76 7.66 -10.11
N LEU A 341 10.33 6.71 -9.39
CA LEU A 341 11.36 6.94 -8.37
C LEU A 341 12.46 5.92 -8.54
N PHE A 342 13.72 6.36 -8.43
CA PHE A 342 14.86 5.45 -8.36
C PHE A 342 14.65 4.48 -7.20
N LYS A 343 14.60 3.19 -7.54
CA LYS A 343 14.30 2.08 -6.62
C LYS A 343 13.01 2.27 -5.81
N ARG A 344 12.00 2.96 -6.36
CA ARG A 344 10.73 3.27 -5.66
C ARG A 344 10.94 4.09 -4.38
N MET A 345 12.01 4.89 -4.31
CA MET A 345 12.40 5.63 -3.10
C MET A 345 12.79 7.08 -3.35
N MET A 346 13.62 7.36 -4.36
CA MET A 346 14.32 8.64 -4.49
C MET A 346 14.06 9.32 -5.83
N LYS A 347 14.06 10.65 -5.84
CA LYS A 347 14.24 11.42 -7.08
C LYS A 347 15.69 11.91 -7.19
N PRO A 348 16.36 11.83 -8.36
CA PRO A 348 17.74 12.29 -8.50
C PRO A 348 17.95 13.78 -8.22
N ASP A 349 16.96 14.61 -8.52
CA ASP A 349 16.95 16.07 -8.32
C ASP A 349 16.74 16.48 -6.86
N VAL A 350 16.19 15.59 -6.02
CA VAL A 350 15.97 15.81 -4.59
C VAL A 350 16.64 14.68 -3.77
N PRO A 351 17.99 14.66 -3.70
CA PRO A 351 18.75 13.51 -3.19
C PRO A 351 18.61 13.26 -1.68
N ASN A 352 17.99 14.19 -0.95
CA ASN A 352 17.74 14.13 0.49
C ASN A 352 16.25 13.93 0.85
N LEU A 353 15.47 13.35 -0.07
CA LEU A 353 14.07 12.96 0.13
C LEU A 353 13.87 11.49 -0.23
N PHE A 354 13.21 10.76 0.67
CA PHE A 354 12.94 9.33 0.51
C PHE A 354 11.47 9.02 0.73
N PHE A 355 10.85 8.33 -0.22
CA PHE A 355 9.51 7.77 -0.07
C PHE A 355 9.61 6.30 0.34
N MET A 356 9.09 5.96 1.51
CA MET A 356 9.22 4.63 2.10
C MET A 356 7.89 3.88 2.02
N GLY A 357 7.92 2.69 1.44
CA GLY A 357 6.72 1.88 1.21
C GLY A 357 5.80 2.42 0.12
N LEU A 358 6.27 3.33 -0.74
CA LEU A 358 5.51 3.80 -1.90
C LEU A 358 5.59 2.80 -3.06
N ALA A 359 4.96 1.65 -2.85
CA ALA A 359 4.82 0.57 -3.82
C ALA A 359 3.62 -0.32 -3.45
N GLN A 360 3.12 -1.09 -4.41
CA GLN A 360 2.23 -2.24 -4.19
C GLN A 360 3.00 -3.54 -4.48
N PRO A 361 3.83 -3.99 -3.54
CA PRO A 361 4.60 -5.22 -3.70
C PRO A 361 3.72 -6.47 -3.59
N LEU A 362 3.95 -7.43 -4.48
CA LEU A 362 3.43 -8.79 -4.36
C LEU A 362 4.52 -9.69 -3.75
N PRO A 363 4.25 -10.36 -2.60
CA PRO A 363 2.94 -10.54 -2.00
C PRO A 363 2.61 -9.58 -0.84
N THR A 364 3.55 -8.80 -0.31
CA THR A 364 3.28 -7.96 0.88
C THR A 364 4.11 -6.69 0.97
N LEU A 365 3.49 -5.66 1.57
CA LEU A 365 4.10 -4.37 1.90
C LEU A 365 4.73 -4.35 3.30
N VAL A 366 4.30 -5.25 4.21
CA VAL A 366 4.62 -5.17 5.65
C VAL A 366 6.12 -5.01 5.91
N ASN A 367 6.95 -5.81 5.25
CA ASN A 367 8.41 -5.79 5.36
C ASN A 367 9.11 -5.13 4.16
N PHE A 368 8.38 -4.45 3.27
CA PHE A 368 8.97 -3.85 2.07
C PHE A 368 9.86 -2.66 2.40
N ALA A 369 9.39 -1.76 3.28
CA ALA A 369 10.15 -0.60 3.70
C ALA A 369 11.41 -0.98 4.51
N GLU A 370 11.42 -2.13 5.20
CA GLU A 370 12.63 -2.67 5.85
C GLU A 370 13.76 -2.89 4.82
N GLN A 371 13.41 -3.36 3.62
CA GLN A 371 14.36 -3.58 2.54
C GLN A 371 14.88 -2.24 1.99
N GLN A 372 13.97 -1.29 1.76
CA GLN A 372 14.30 0.07 1.34
C GLN A 372 15.24 0.77 2.34
N ALA A 373 14.97 0.62 3.63
CA ALA A 373 15.73 1.26 4.69
C ALA A 373 17.21 0.84 4.68
N LYS A 374 17.55 -0.36 4.21
CA LYS A 374 18.95 -0.82 4.04
C LYS A 374 19.73 0.08 3.09
N LEU A 375 19.14 0.44 1.94
CA LEU A 375 19.77 1.34 0.99
C LEU A 375 19.86 2.76 1.56
N ALA A 376 18.77 3.26 2.14
CA ALA A 376 18.72 4.62 2.68
C ALA A 376 19.75 4.84 3.81
N ALA A 377 19.84 3.92 4.77
CA ALA A 377 20.84 4.04 5.84
C ALA A 377 22.27 3.90 5.31
N ALA A 378 22.52 2.98 4.38
CA ALA A 378 23.84 2.87 3.75
C ALA A 378 24.23 4.13 2.97
N TYR A 379 23.27 4.79 2.32
CA TYR A 379 23.44 6.07 1.64
C TYR A 379 23.83 7.17 2.64
N LEU A 380 23.03 7.35 3.70
CA LEU A 380 23.27 8.39 4.71
C LEU A 380 24.54 8.16 5.54
N ALA A 381 24.97 6.90 5.71
CA ALA A 381 26.22 6.55 6.36
C ALA A 381 27.46 6.70 5.45
N GLY A 382 27.28 7.08 4.18
CA GLY A 382 28.38 7.21 3.21
C GLY A 382 28.96 5.88 2.74
N THR A 383 28.34 4.76 3.08
CA THR A 383 28.74 3.40 2.64
C THR A 383 28.12 2.98 1.31
N TYR A 384 27.18 3.76 0.78
CA TYR A 384 26.58 3.58 -0.54
C TYR A 384 26.60 4.91 -1.29
N ALA A 385 27.00 4.87 -2.57
CA ALA A 385 26.86 5.98 -3.49
C ALA A 385 25.95 5.58 -4.67
N PRO A 386 24.94 6.39 -5.03
CA PRO A 386 24.10 6.12 -6.18
C PRO A 386 24.91 6.22 -7.48
N PRO A 387 24.41 5.66 -8.60
CA PRO A 387 24.98 5.99 -9.91
C PRO A 387 24.69 7.47 -10.24
N PRO A 388 25.31 8.02 -11.30
CA PRO A 388 24.96 9.35 -11.81
C PRO A 388 23.46 9.49 -12.13
N ALA A 389 22.93 10.71 -12.08
CA ALA A 389 21.50 10.98 -12.23
C ALA A 389 20.91 10.43 -13.54
N ASP A 390 21.61 10.56 -14.66
CA ASP A 390 21.15 10.03 -15.96
C ASP A 390 21.03 8.50 -15.97
N GLU A 391 21.91 7.82 -15.23
CA GLU A 391 21.84 6.38 -15.03
C GLU A 391 20.75 5.99 -14.02
N MET A 392 20.50 6.80 -12.98
CA MET A 392 19.34 6.60 -12.10
C MET A 392 18.03 6.67 -12.90
N ASP A 393 17.90 7.62 -13.83
CA ASP A 393 16.72 7.76 -14.69
C ASP A 393 16.55 6.55 -15.61
N ARG A 394 17.62 6.11 -16.29
CA ARG A 394 17.59 4.89 -17.12
C ARG A 394 17.23 3.64 -16.33
N ILE A 395 17.78 3.49 -15.12
CA ILE A 395 17.44 2.38 -14.23
C ILE A 395 15.96 2.46 -13.83
N THR A 396 15.46 3.66 -13.51
CA THR A 396 14.06 3.88 -13.14
C THR A 396 13.13 3.45 -14.27
N THR A 397 13.34 3.93 -15.50
CA THR A 397 12.54 3.53 -16.67
C THR A 397 12.54 2.01 -16.88
N ARG A 398 13.71 1.37 -16.80
CA ARG A 398 13.82 -0.09 -16.94
C ARG A 398 13.11 -0.83 -15.81
N ASP A 399 13.16 -0.33 -14.58
CA ASP A 399 12.49 -0.93 -13.43
C ASP A 399 10.97 -0.76 -13.54
N GLU A 400 10.48 0.39 -14.01
CA GLU A 400 9.06 0.60 -14.37
C GLU A 400 8.61 -0.41 -15.41
N GLU A 401 9.31 -0.55 -16.54
CA GLU A 401 8.97 -1.52 -17.59
C GLU A 401 8.96 -2.97 -17.06
N ARG A 402 9.96 -3.32 -16.24
CA ARG A 402 10.11 -4.68 -15.70
C ARG A 402 8.98 -5.09 -14.76
N HIS A 403 8.51 -4.14 -13.95
CA HIS A 403 7.50 -4.37 -12.93
C HIS A 403 6.09 -4.12 -13.45
N LEU A 404 5.87 -3.06 -14.23
CA LEU A 404 4.56 -2.63 -14.70
C LEU A 404 4.18 -3.22 -16.07
N GLY A 405 5.14 -3.63 -16.91
CA GLY A 405 4.87 -4.01 -18.30
C GLY A 405 3.94 -5.21 -18.53
N GLN A 406 3.59 -5.96 -17.47
CA GLN A 406 2.59 -7.03 -17.52
C GLN A 406 1.17 -6.57 -17.13
N PHE A 407 1.04 -5.38 -16.54
CA PHE A 407 -0.21 -4.83 -16.06
C PHE A 407 -0.85 -3.92 -17.10
N TYR A 408 -2.17 -3.96 -17.23
CA TYR A 408 -2.86 -3.00 -18.09
C TYR A 408 -2.85 -1.59 -17.47
N ALA A 409 -2.86 -0.57 -18.33
CA ALA A 409 -2.81 0.83 -17.92
C ALA A 409 -4.05 1.23 -17.07
N SER A 410 -3.80 1.64 -15.83
CA SER A 410 -4.81 2.13 -14.88
C SER A 410 -4.13 2.88 -13.75
N ALA A 411 -4.80 3.87 -13.15
CA ALA A 411 -4.30 4.57 -11.95
C ALA A 411 -4.13 3.64 -10.73
N ARG A 412 -4.73 2.44 -10.75
CA ARG A 412 -4.47 1.40 -9.73
C ARG A 412 -3.15 0.67 -9.99
N HIS A 413 -2.63 0.72 -11.22
CA HIS A 413 -1.52 -0.11 -11.69
C HIS A 413 -0.21 0.65 -11.98
N THR A 414 0.10 1.67 -11.18
CA THR A 414 1.29 2.52 -11.40
C THR A 414 2.44 2.26 -10.44
N ILE A 415 2.24 1.45 -9.40
CA ILE A 415 3.23 1.24 -8.33
C ILE A 415 3.46 -0.24 -7.99
N GLN A 416 3.02 -1.17 -8.83
CA GLN A 416 3.20 -2.61 -8.59
C GLN A 416 4.66 -3.01 -8.66
N VAL A 417 5.04 -3.92 -7.77
CA VAL A 417 6.40 -4.44 -7.69
C VAL A 417 6.33 -5.94 -7.39
N ASP A 418 7.23 -6.72 -8.00
CA ASP A 418 7.46 -8.09 -7.54
C ASP A 418 8.48 -8.02 -6.40
N PHE A 419 8.08 -8.40 -5.19
CA PHE A 419 8.89 -8.23 -3.98
C PHE A 419 10.24 -8.94 -4.09
N ASN A 420 10.27 -10.18 -4.59
CA ASN A 420 11.49 -10.98 -4.64
C ASN A 420 12.46 -10.43 -5.69
N VAL A 421 11.93 -10.06 -6.84
CA VAL A 421 12.70 -9.41 -7.90
C VAL A 421 13.29 -8.09 -7.40
N TYR A 422 12.49 -7.28 -6.72
CA TYR A 422 12.92 -6.01 -6.15
C TYR A 422 14.02 -6.20 -5.10
N CYS A 423 13.84 -7.09 -4.13
CA CYS A 423 14.85 -7.33 -3.09
C CYS A 423 16.18 -7.82 -3.68
N ALA A 424 16.12 -8.75 -4.64
CA ALA A 424 17.31 -9.25 -5.32
C ALA A 424 18.04 -8.15 -6.12
N ASP A 425 17.28 -7.25 -6.74
CA ASP A 425 17.81 -6.13 -7.49
C ASP A 425 18.39 -5.04 -6.56
N LEU A 426 17.68 -4.68 -5.50
CA LEU A 426 18.10 -3.73 -4.47
C LEU A 426 19.41 -4.19 -3.80
N LYS A 427 19.53 -5.48 -3.46
CA LYS A 427 20.77 -6.05 -2.90
C LYS A 427 21.96 -5.92 -3.86
N LYS A 428 21.74 -6.18 -5.15
CA LYS A 428 22.78 -5.99 -6.19
C LYS A 428 23.16 -4.52 -6.32
N GLU A 429 22.18 -3.63 -6.27
CA GLU A 429 22.41 -2.19 -6.35
C GLU A 429 23.20 -1.68 -5.15
N ILE A 430 22.85 -2.09 -3.93
CA ILE A 430 23.62 -1.77 -2.71
C ILE A 430 25.08 -2.22 -2.87
N THR A 431 25.30 -3.47 -3.31
CA THR A 431 26.66 -4.00 -3.54
C THR A 431 27.45 -3.20 -4.58
N LYS A 432 26.81 -2.73 -5.65
CA LYS A 432 27.45 -1.86 -6.65
C LYS A 432 27.76 -0.48 -6.06
N GLY A 433 26.84 0.09 -5.29
CA GLY A 433 27.00 1.39 -4.66
C GLY A 433 28.02 1.42 -3.54
N GLU A 434 28.27 0.31 -2.85
CA GLU A 434 29.40 0.17 -1.92
C GLU A 434 30.74 0.33 -2.63
N LYS A 435 30.89 -0.24 -3.84
CA LYS A 435 32.11 -0.08 -4.64
C LYS A 435 32.28 1.38 -5.09
N ARG A 436 31.19 2.03 -5.51
CA ARG A 436 31.20 3.46 -5.88
C ARG A 436 31.54 4.35 -4.69
N ALA A 437 30.95 4.09 -3.52
CA ALA A 437 31.25 4.81 -2.28
C ALA A 437 32.73 4.70 -1.92
N LYS A 438 33.29 3.48 -1.92
CA LYS A 438 34.72 3.25 -1.65
C LYS A 438 35.62 4.01 -2.63
N ALA A 439 35.28 3.98 -3.92
CA ALA A 439 36.02 4.73 -4.95
C ALA A 439 35.94 6.26 -4.74
N ALA A 440 34.82 6.77 -4.21
CA ALA A 440 34.63 8.18 -3.86
C ALA A 440 35.17 8.56 -2.47
N GLY A 441 35.81 7.64 -1.75
CA GLY A 441 36.35 7.86 -0.41
C GLY A 441 35.30 7.87 0.71
N ASN A 442 34.16 7.20 0.51
CA ASN A 442 33.05 7.08 1.46
C ASN A 442 32.56 8.44 2.00
N ARG A 443 32.46 9.43 1.12
CA ARG A 443 31.93 10.75 1.46
C ARG A 443 30.45 10.64 1.79
N LEU A 444 30.00 11.41 2.78
CA LEU A 444 28.58 11.54 3.08
C LEU A 444 27.87 12.22 1.90
N PRO A 445 26.87 11.58 1.28
CA PRO A 445 26.11 12.18 0.19
C PRO A 445 25.25 13.36 0.64
N VAL A 446 24.84 13.37 1.92
CA VAL A 446 24.11 14.47 2.55
C VAL A 446 24.95 15.01 3.71
N ALA A 447 25.27 16.30 3.67
CA ALA A 447 26.02 16.98 4.72
C ALA A 447 25.15 17.21 5.96
N ALA A 448 25.73 17.04 7.15
CA ALA A 448 25.06 17.32 8.42
C ALA A 448 25.10 18.82 8.75
N ARG A 449 24.08 19.55 8.32
CA ARG A 449 23.98 21.01 8.45
C ARG A 449 22.88 21.43 9.42
N ALA A 450 21.85 20.62 9.60
CA ALA A 450 20.83 20.85 10.61
C ALA A 450 21.48 20.95 12.01
N ALA A 451 21.11 22.01 12.74
CA ALA A 451 21.55 22.21 14.10
C ALA A 451 21.14 21.01 14.98
N ALA A 452 21.99 20.63 15.93
CA ALA A 452 21.53 19.75 17.00
C ALA A 452 20.47 20.50 17.81
N PRO A 453 19.42 19.82 18.33
CA PRO A 453 18.54 20.46 19.30
C PRO A 453 19.40 21.00 20.47
N ALA A 454 19.10 22.23 20.88
CA ALA A 454 19.80 22.93 21.96
C ALA A 454 19.62 22.21 23.30
#